data_AF-A0AAU5J8V6-F1
#
_entry.id   AF-A0AAU5J8V6-F1
#
_cell.length_a   1.000
_cell.length_b   1.000
_cell.length_c   1.000
_cell.angle_alpha   90.00
_cell.angle_beta   90.00
_cell.angle_gamma   90.00
#
_symmetry.space_group_name_H-M   'P 1'
#
loop_
_entity.id
_entity.type
_entity.pdbx_description
1 polymer ?
#
loop_
_entity_poly.entity_id
_entity_poly.type
_entity_poly.pdbx_seq_one_letter_code
_entity_poly.pdbx_strand_id
1 'polypeptide(L)'
;MAADVHTERAAALPDRSALLALEEAAYELGRTFPTGVTSAPEAMRILQELFAQAGAGAPPSRADDPPAAARRVLAALAGEEGARTLVEGILADPPEDDQMGGEDVVADLTVLTGVIAFLRLHVSFRFKRDNGRNTVEFRIEKKPLTDGALTALVRAVLSLMNREP
;
A
#
# COMPACT_ATOMS: atom_id res chain seq x y z
N MET A 1 20.53 8.01 -16.89
CA MET A 1 19.75 7.51 -15.73
C MET A 1 19.14 6.21 -16.16
N ALA A 2 19.62 5.08 -15.65
CA ALA A 2 18.92 3.82 -15.84
C ALA A 2 17.60 3.97 -15.08
N ALA A 3 16.47 3.85 -15.78
CA ALA A 3 15.20 3.72 -15.07
C ALA A 3 15.30 2.46 -14.21
N ASP A 4 14.75 2.56 -13.00
CA ASP A 4 14.74 1.45 -12.05
C ASP A 4 14.04 0.25 -12.71
N VAL A 5 14.74 -0.87 -12.85
CA VAL A 5 14.26 -2.07 -13.57
C VAL A 5 12.94 -2.60 -12.99
N HIS A 6 12.69 -2.37 -11.70
CA HIS A 6 11.44 -2.76 -11.05
C HIS A 6 10.28 -1.86 -11.46
N THR A 7 10.56 -0.57 -11.64
CA THR A 7 9.59 0.39 -12.15
C THR A 7 9.21 0.06 -13.60
N GLU A 8 10.18 -0.28 -14.44
CA GLU A 8 9.91 -0.70 -15.83
C GLU A 8 9.08 -1.98 -15.90
N ARG A 9 9.40 -2.99 -15.09
CA ARG A 9 8.65 -4.25 -15.02
C ARG A 9 7.23 -4.04 -14.53
N ALA A 10 7.04 -3.30 -13.45
CA ALA A 10 5.70 -2.97 -12.96
C ALA A 10 4.91 -2.17 -14.01
N ALA A 11 5.55 -1.22 -14.69
CA ALA A 11 4.93 -0.41 -15.74
C ALA A 11 4.47 -1.25 -16.96
N ALA A 12 5.16 -2.35 -17.25
CA ALA A 12 4.85 -3.23 -18.38
C ALA A 12 3.67 -4.19 -18.12
N LEU A 13 3.22 -4.35 -16.88
CA LEU A 13 2.10 -5.24 -16.56
C LEU A 13 0.79 -4.75 -17.20
N PRO A 14 -0.03 -5.64 -17.78
CA PRO A 14 -1.43 -5.35 -18.12
C PRO A 14 -2.24 -4.92 -16.90
N ASP A 15 -3.33 -4.18 -17.11
CA ASP A 15 -4.11 -3.59 -16.00
C ASP A 15 -4.59 -4.62 -14.98
N ARG A 16 -5.11 -5.76 -15.47
CA ARG A 16 -5.59 -6.84 -14.61
C ARG A 16 -4.44 -7.55 -13.88
N SER A 17 -3.36 -7.88 -14.60
CA SER A 17 -2.16 -8.48 -14.00
C SER A 17 -1.52 -7.58 -12.94
N ALA A 18 -1.55 -6.25 -13.12
CA ALA A 18 -1.05 -5.31 -12.12
C ALA A 18 -1.87 -5.36 -10.82
N LEU A 19 -3.19 -5.48 -10.92
CA LEU A 19 -4.07 -5.62 -9.76
C LEU A 19 -3.87 -6.97 -9.06
N LEU A 20 -3.82 -8.07 -9.82
CA LEU A 20 -3.58 -9.41 -9.28
C LEU A 20 -2.21 -9.52 -8.60
N ALA A 21 -1.16 -9.03 -9.24
CA ALA A 21 0.19 -8.98 -8.68
C ALA A 21 0.23 -8.16 -7.38
N LEU A 22 -0.50 -7.04 -7.32
CA LEU A 22 -0.57 -6.24 -6.10
C LEU A 22 -1.34 -6.96 -4.99
N GLU A 23 -2.45 -7.63 -5.33
CA GLU A 23 -3.22 -8.41 -4.36
C GLU A 23 -2.36 -9.52 -3.74
N GLU A 24 -1.65 -10.28 -4.58
CA GLU A 24 -0.73 -11.33 -4.14
C GLU A 24 0.39 -10.76 -3.26
N ALA A 25 1.05 -9.68 -3.69
CA ALA A 25 2.10 -9.03 -2.92
C ALA A 25 1.58 -8.55 -1.56
N ALA A 26 0.40 -7.92 -1.53
CA ALA A 26 -0.19 -7.41 -0.30
C ALA A 26 -0.59 -8.56 0.65
N TYR A 27 -1.11 -9.66 0.11
CA TYR A 27 -1.47 -10.87 0.84
C TYR A 27 -0.25 -11.56 1.47
N GLU A 28 0.81 -11.80 0.69
CA GLU A 28 2.03 -12.48 1.17
C GLU A 28 2.80 -11.65 2.19
N LEU A 29 2.94 -10.34 1.94
CA LEU A 29 3.46 -9.43 2.94
C LEU A 29 2.52 -9.40 4.17
N GLY A 30 1.20 -9.56 3.99
CA GLY A 30 0.15 -9.76 5.00
C GLY A 30 0.51 -10.79 6.05
N ARG A 31 0.96 -11.94 5.55
CA ARG A 31 1.36 -13.10 6.35
C ARG A 31 2.69 -12.90 7.04
N THR A 32 3.63 -12.22 6.38
CA THR A 32 4.98 -11.97 6.90
C THR A 32 5.00 -10.86 7.96
N PHE A 33 4.19 -9.81 7.76
CA PHE A 33 4.11 -8.62 8.60
C PHE A 33 2.65 -8.35 9.01
N PRO A 34 2.09 -9.16 9.93
CA PRO A 34 0.69 -9.03 10.34
C PRO A 34 0.44 -7.75 11.14
N THR A 35 -0.59 -6.99 10.74
CA THR A 35 -0.93 -5.68 11.32
C THR A 35 -2.16 -5.72 12.23
N GLY A 36 -2.93 -6.82 12.17
CA GLY A 36 -4.24 -6.92 12.84
C GLY A 36 -5.35 -6.13 12.14
N VAL A 37 -5.09 -5.50 10.99
CA VAL A 37 -6.12 -4.91 10.12
C VAL A 37 -6.85 -6.04 9.41
N THR A 38 -8.16 -6.06 9.54
CA THR A 38 -9.01 -7.14 9.01
C THR A 38 -10.03 -6.65 8.00
N SER A 39 -10.13 -5.33 7.79
CA SER A 39 -11.17 -4.76 6.95
C SER A 39 -10.78 -3.42 6.29
N ALA A 40 -11.42 -3.10 5.16
CA ALA A 40 -11.23 -1.85 4.45
C ALA A 40 -11.49 -0.59 5.32
N PRO A 41 -12.54 -0.56 6.18
CA PRO A 41 -12.75 0.58 7.08
C PRO A 41 -11.61 0.77 8.10
N GLU A 42 -10.96 -0.30 8.54
CA GLU A 42 -9.79 -0.22 9.42
C GLU A 42 -8.57 0.33 8.68
N ALA A 43 -8.33 -0.13 7.44
CA ALA A 43 -7.30 0.42 6.56
C ALA A 43 -7.52 1.93 6.32
N MET A 44 -8.76 2.35 6.07
CA MET A 44 -9.08 3.76 5.86
C MET A 44 -8.88 4.60 7.13
N ARG A 45 -9.20 4.06 8.31
CA ARG A 45 -8.91 4.74 9.59
C ARG A 45 -7.42 4.97 9.81
N ILE A 46 -6.57 4.04 9.39
CA ILE A 46 -5.11 4.23 9.45
C ILE A 46 -4.73 5.45 8.60
N LEU A 47 -5.17 5.52 7.35
CA LEU A 47 -4.86 6.68 6.50
C LEU A 47 -5.39 7.98 7.09
N GLN A 48 -6.61 7.99 7.65
CA GLN A 48 -7.17 9.17 8.30
C GLN A 48 -6.33 9.65 9.47
N GLU A 49 -5.89 8.73 10.33
CA GLU A 49 -5.07 9.06 11.50
C GLU A 49 -3.66 9.50 11.10
N LEU A 50 -3.05 8.88 10.08
CA LEU A 50 -1.77 9.31 9.52
C LEU A 50 -1.85 10.76 9.03
N PHE A 51 -2.86 11.07 8.22
CA PHE A 51 -3.05 12.41 7.67
C PHE A 51 -3.37 13.44 8.76
N ALA A 52 -4.23 13.09 9.73
CA ALA A 52 -4.55 13.96 10.85
C ALA A 52 -3.31 14.28 11.71
N GLN A 53 -2.48 13.28 12.02
CA GLN A 53 -1.24 13.48 12.78
C GLN A 53 -0.21 14.30 12.02
N ALA A 54 -0.17 14.18 10.69
CA ALA A 54 0.68 15.00 9.83
C ALA A 54 0.16 16.45 9.64
N GLY A 55 -1.03 16.80 10.16
CA GLY A 55 -1.69 18.07 9.88
C GLY A 55 -2.11 18.23 8.41
N ALA A 56 -2.27 17.12 7.69
CA ALA A 56 -2.70 17.09 6.30
C ALA A 56 -4.24 17.11 6.19
N GLY A 57 -4.74 17.31 4.97
CA GLY A 57 -6.17 17.21 4.65
C GLY A 57 -6.72 15.78 4.75
N ALA A 58 -7.89 15.52 4.17
CA ALA A 58 -8.42 14.15 4.13
C ALA A 58 -7.57 13.24 3.21
N PRO A 59 -7.32 11.97 3.58
CA PRO A 59 -6.68 11.03 2.68
C PRO A 59 -7.58 10.71 1.48
N PRO A 60 -6.99 10.32 0.32
CA PRO A 60 -7.76 9.80 -0.79
C PRO A 60 -8.47 8.50 -0.40
N SER A 61 -9.77 8.42 -0.65
CA SER A 61 -10.57 7.22 -0.37
C SER A 61 -10.50 6.16 -1.47
N ARG A 62 -10.03 6.55 -2.66
CA ARG A 62 -9.85 5.72 -3.86
C ARG A 62 -8.70 6.27 -4.71
N ALA A 63 -8.15 5.43 -5.56
CA ALA A 63 -7.18 5.85 -6.56
C ALA A 63 -7.88 6.48 -7.78
N ASP A 64 -7.23 7.45 -8.43
CA ASP A 64 -7.74 8.03 -9.68
C ASP A 64 -7.77 7.01 -10.83
N ASP A 65 -6.73 6.17 -10.88
CA ASP A 65 -6.55 5.08 -11.84
C ASP A 65 -6.01 3.88 -11.06
N PRO A 66 -6.87 2.92 -10.67
CA PRO A 66 -6.46 1.81 -9.82
C PRO A 66 -5.38 0.91 -10.44
N PRO A 67 -5.44 0.51 -11.73
CA PRO A 67 -4.33 -0.19 -12.36
C PRO A 67 -3.01 0.59 -12.35
N ALA A 68 -3.02 1.89 -12.65
CA ALA A 68 -1.81 2.70 -12.59
C ALA A 68 -1.30 2.88 -11.15
N ALA A 69 -2.19 2.96 -10.15
CA ALA A 69 -1.82 2.96 -8.74
C ALA A 69 -1.21 1.62 -8.33
N ALA A 70 -1.75 0.50 -8.82
CA ALA A 70 -1.22 -0.81 -8.51
C ALA A 70 0.23 -0.97 -8.97
N ARG A 71 0.55 -0.55 -10.20
CA ARG A 71 1.92 -0.52 -10.72
C ARG A 71 2.85 0.37 -9.89
N ARG A 72 2.38 1.54 -9.45
CA ARG A 72 3.14 2.46 -8.59
C ARG A 72 3.45 1.82 -7.23
N VAL A 73 2.46 1.16 -6.61
CA VAL A 73 2.64 0.47 -5.34
C VAL A 73 3.60 -0.72 -5.49
N LEU A 74 3.47 -1.53 -6.55
CA LEU A 74 4.40 -2.61 -6.85
C LEU A 74 5.84 -2.11 -7.02
N ALA A 75 6.03 -1.04 -7.81
CA ALA A 75 7.35 -0.43 -7.99
C ALA A 75 7.93 0.08 -6.67
N ALA A 76 7.12 0.72 -5.83
CA ALA A 76 7.56 1.18 -4.51
C ALA A 76 7.94 0.01 -3.60
N LEU A 77 7.13 -1.04 -3.53
CA LEU A 77 7.41 -2.23 -2.72
C LEU A 77 8.67 -2.97 -3.19
N ALA A 78 8.95 -3.03 -4.49
CA ALA A 78 10.20 -3.61 -5.00
C ALA A 78 11.44 -2.80 -4.56
N GLY A 79 11.27 -1.50 -4.32
CA GLY A 79 12.31 -0.64 -3.75
C GLY A 79 12.62 -0.94 -2.28
N GLU A 80 11.67 -1.52 -1.53
CA GLU A 80 11.79 -1.74 -0.09
C GLU A 80 12.55 -3.02 0.26
N GLU A 81 13.57 -2.93 1.12
CA GLU A 81 14.41 -4.09 1.51
C GLU A 81 13.57 -5.25 2.08
N GLY A 82 12.52 -4.95 2.85
CA GLY A 82 11.64 -5.96 3.46
C GLY A 82 10.65 -6.63 2.50
N ALA A 83 10.50 -6.14 1.27
CA ALA A 83 9.55 -6.66 0.28
C ALA A 83 10.18 -7.00 -1.07
N ARG A 84 11.40 -6.53 -1.34
CA ARG A 84 12.08 -6.60 -2.64
C ARG A 84 12.05 -7.99 -3.25
N THR A 85 12.61 -8.99 -2.56
CA THR A 85 12.73 -10.36 -3.10
C THR A 85 11.38 -10.96 -3.47
N LEU A 86 10.36 -10.73 -2.64
CA LEU A 86 9.00 -11.23 -2.88
C LEU A 86 8.41 -10.56 -4.13
N VAL A 87 8.45 -9.23 -4.18
CA VAL A 87 7.83 -8.48 -5.28
C VAL A 87 8.60 -8.68 -6.59
N GLU A 88 9.92 -8.82 -6.56
CA GLU A 88 10.70 -9.21 -7.74
C GLU A 88 10.28 -10.57 -8.30
N GLY A 89 9.99 -11.54 -7.43
CA GLY A 89 9.47 -12.85 -7.83
C GLY A 89 8.13 -12.72 -8.56
N ILE A 90 7.18 -11.99 -7.96
CA ILE A 90 5.86 -11.73 -8.55
C ILE A 90 5.98 -10.95 -9.87
N LEU A 91 6.88 -9.97 -9.97
CA LEU A 91 7.08 -9.22 -11.21
C LEU A 91 7.76 -10.04 -12.31
N ALA A 92 8.56 -11.04 -11.93
CA ALA A 92 9.22 -11.94 -12.88
C ALA A 92 8.27 -13.00 -13.45
N ASP A 93 7.29 -13.42 -12.64
CA ASP A 93 6.26 -14.39 -13.00
C ASP A 93 4.89 -13.90 -12.48
N PRO A 94 4.27 -12.91 -13.16
CA PRO A 94 3.05 -12.30 -12.68
C PRO A 94 1.88 -13.29 -12.75
N PRO A 95 0.95 -13.27 -11.78
CA PRO A 95 -0.19 -14.17 -11.75
C PRO A 95 -0.99 -14.09 -13.06
N GLU A 96 -1.26 -15.27 -13.63
CA GLU A 96 -2.04 -15.40 -14.84
C GLU A 96 -3.50 -14.99 -14.59
N ASP A 97 -4.09 -14.30 -15.56
CA ASP A 97 -5.51 -14.02 -15.55
C ASP A 97 -6.29 -15.24 -16.05
N ASP A 98 -6.41 -16.25 -15.19
CA ASP A 98 -7.04 -17.54 -15.53
C ASP A 98 -8.56 -17.51 -15.56
N GLN A 99 -9.19 -16.34 -15.34
CA GLN A 99 -10.63 -16.27 -15.23
C GLN A 99 -11.30 -15.99 -16.58
N MET A 100 -11.87 -17.05 -17.17
CA MET A 100 -12.95 -16.99 -18.17
C MET A 100 -14.29 -16.45 -17.61
N GLY A 101 -14.31 -15.89 -16.40
CA GLY A 101 -15.47 -15.21 -15.82
C GLY A 101 -15.42 -15.03 -14.30
N GLY A 102 -15.23 -13.78 -13.85
CA GLY A 102 -16.19 -13.21 -12.90
C GLY A 102 -15.89 -13.12 -11.40
N GLU A 103 -14.66 -13.06 -10.94
CA GLU A 103 -14.37 -12.31 -9.71
C GLU A 103 -13.81 -10.94 -10.09
N ASP A 104 -14.65 -9.92 -9.92
CA ASP A 104 -14.23 -8.53 -10.01
C ASP A 104 -13.24 -8.26 -8.87
N VAL A 105 -11.96 -8.16 -9.22
CA VAL A 105 -10.96 -7.60 -8.31
C VAL A 105 -11.47 -6.22 -7.89
N VAL A 106 -11.73 -6.02 -6.60
CA VAL A 106 -12.17 -4.73 -6.07
C VAL A 106 -10.98 -3.77 -6.12
N ALA A 107 -10.74 -3.17 -7.28
CA ALA A 107 -9.49 -2.51 -7.61
C ALA A 107 -9.09 -1.41 -6.60
N ASP A 108 -10.07 -0.65 -6.11
CA ASP A 108 -9.86 0.36 -5.07
C ASP A 108 -9.38 -0.25 -3.74
N LEU A 109 -9.96 -1.38 -3.34
CA LEU A 109 -9.57 -2.11 -2.13
C LEU A 109 -8.19 -2.74 -2.29
N THR A 110 -7.87 -3.28 -3.46
CA THR A 110 -6.57 -3.86 -3.77
C THR A 110 -5.46 -2.81 -3.63
N VAL A 111 -5.66 -1.62 -4.23
CA VAL A 111 -4.72 -0.51 -4.09
C VAL A 111 -4.59 -0.07 -2.64
N LEU A 112 -5.71 0.11 -1.92
CA LEU A 112 -5.68 0.48 -0.51
C LEU A 112 -4.89 -0.52 0.33
N THR A 113 -5.12 -1.82 0.11
CA THR A 113 -4.43 -2.90 0.83
C THR A 113 -2.92 -2.89 0.52
N GLY A 114 -2.55 -2.64 -0.74
CA GLY A 114 -1.18 -2.43 -1.17
C GLY A 114 -0.50 -1.23 -0.48
N VAL A 115 -1.20 -0.10 -0.35
CA VAL A 115 -0.68 1.09 0.34
C VAL A 115 -0.47 0.80 1.83
N ILE A 116 -1.40 0.10 2.49
CA ILE A 116 -1.21 -0.34 3.87
C ILE A 116 -0.02 -1.31 3.97
N ALA A 117 0.13 -2.20 2.99
CA ALA A 117 1.26 -3.12 2.89
C ALA A 117 2.61 -2.42 2.74
N PHE A 118 2.64 -1.27 2.06
CA PHE A 118 3.81 -0.40 1.98
C PHE A 118 4.07 0.31 3.31
N LEU A 119 3.06 0.97 3.89
CA LEU A 119 3.21 1.74 5.13
C LEU A 119 3.77 0.89 6.28
N ARG A 120 3.36 -0.38 6.40
CA ARG A 120 3.85 -1.25 7.47
C ARG A 120 5.34 -1.58 7.41
N LEU A 121 5.99 -1.43 6.24
CA LEU A 121 7.43 -1.61 6.10
C LEU A 121 8.20 -0.46 6.74
N HIS A 122 7.54 0.70 6.87
CA HIS A 122 8.12 1.91 7.44
C HIS A 122 7.69 2.16 8.87
N VAL A 123 6.45 1.79 9.23
CA VAL A 123 5.84 2.11 10.52
C VAL A 123 5.04 0.96 11.08
N SER A 124 5.18 0.72 12.37
CA SER A 124 4.22 -0.07 13.14
C SER A 124 3.04 0.82 13.50
N PHE A 125 1.81 0.33 13.30
CA PHE A 125 0.62 0.99 13.83
C PHE A 125 -0.16 0.03 14.72
N ARG A 126 -0.75 0.56 15.80
CA ARG A 126 -1.53 -0.21 16.76
C ARG A 126 -2.89 0.43 16.95
N PHE A 127 -3.94 -0.37 16.79
CA PHE A 127 -5.27 0.04 17.20
C PHE A 127 -5.36 -0.06 18.73
N LYS A 128 -5.62 1.08 19.37
CA LYS A 128 -6.17 1.10 20.73
C LYS A 128 -7.66 1.32 20.63
N ARG A 129 -8.42 0.46 21.29
CA ARG A 129 -9.86 0.66 21.50
C ARG A 129 -10.04 1.14 22.92
N ASP A 130 -10.37 2.42 23.08
CA ASP A 130 -10.63 3.02 24.39
C ASP A 130 -12.02 3.66 24.37
N ASN A 131 -12.88 3.26 25.31
CA ASN A 131 -14.25 3.78 25.49
C ASN A 131 -15.10 3.88 24.19
N GLY A 132 -15.04 2.85 23.34
CA GLY A 132 -15.80 2.80 22.08
C GLY A 132 -15.21 3.63 20.93
N ARG A 133 -14.11 4.35 21.16
CA ARG A 133 -13.36 5.09 20.15
C ARG A 133 -12.12 4.29 19.74
N ASN A 134 -11.99 4.00 18.45
CA ASN A 134 -10.76 3.41 17.91
C ASN A 134 -9.76 4.54 17.67
N THR A 135 -8.58 4.46 18.30
CA THR A 135 -7.43 5.34 18.06
C THR A 135 -6.31 4.53 17.42
N VAL A 136 -5.63 5.10 16.42
CA VAL A 136 -4.47 4.47 15.76
C VAL A 136 -3.20 5.16 16.23
N GLU A 137 -2.33 4.41 16.91
CA GLU A 137 -1.00 4.90 17.28
C GLU A 137 0.03 4.44 16.26
N PHE A 138 0.80 5.38 15.68
CA PHE A 138 1.93 5.06 14.81
C PHE A 138 3.26 5.15 15.55
N ARG A 139 4.16 4.21 15.30
CA ARG A 139 5.51 4.16 15.86
C ARG A 139 6.45 3.56 14.83
N ILE A 140 7.67 4.10 14.73
CA ILE A 140 8.79 3.30 14.20
C ILE A 140 9.20 2.37 15.35
N GLU A 141 9.62 1.14 15.08
CA GLU A 141 9.77 0.00 16.02
C GLU A 141 10.21 0.32 17.47
N LYS A 142 10.92 1.44 17.73
CA LYS A 142 11.29 1.90 19.07
C LYS A 142 11.17 3.42 19.32
N LYS A 143 10.61 4.23 18.41
CA LYS A 143 10.53 5.70 18.53
C LYS A 143 9.22 6.29 17.96
N PRO A 144 8.71 7.40 18.54
CA PRO A 144 7.64 8.18 17.92
C PRO A 144 8.07 8.65 16.52
N LEU A 145 7.12 8.75 15.60
CA LEU A 145 7.36 9.38 14.30
C LEU A 145 7.64 10.87 14.50
N THR A 146 8.59 11.40 13.74
CA THR A 146 8.81 12.85 13.64
C THR A 146 7.84 13.45 12.63
N ASP A 147 7.56 14.75 12.75
CA ASP A 147 6.69 15.47 11.80
C ASP A 147 7.17 15.31 10.35
N GLY A 148 8.49 15.37 10.12
CA GLY A 148 9.08 15.14 8.80
C GLY A 148 8.83 13.73 8.26
N ALA A 149 8.84 12.70 9.12
CA ALA A 149 8.53 11.33 8.70
C ALA A 149 7.03 11.18 8.39
N LEU A 150 6.15 11.79 9.18
CA LEU A 150 4.70 11.79 8.91
C LEU A 150 4.39 12.48 7.58
N THR A 151 4.99 13.66 7.32
CA THR A 151 4.84 14.35 6.03
C THR A 151 5.34 13.52 4.86
N ALA A 152 6.48 12.82 5.02
CA ALA A 152 7.01 11.95 3.97
C ALA A 152 6.07 10.77 3.66
N LEU A 153 5.47 10.15 4.68
CA LEU A 153 4.51 9.07 4.51
C LEU A 153 3.21 9.54 3.85
N VAL A 154 2.70 10.72 4.23
CA VAL A 154 1.55 11.34 3.55
C VAL A 154 1.83 11.57 2.07
N ARG A 155 3.01 12.13 1.74
CA ARG A 155 3.42 12.34 0.35
C ARG A 155 3.51 11.02 -0.41
N ALA A 156 4.08 9.99 0.20
CA ALA A 156 4.16 8.66 -0.40
C ALA A 156 2.75 8.11 -0.68
N VAL A 157 1.82 8.15 0.28
CA VAL A 157 0.43 7.70 0.09
C VAL A 157 -0.24 8.45 -1.06
N LEU A 158 -0.10 9.78 -1.10
CA LEU A 158 -0.64 10.60 -2.18
C LEU A 158 -0.07 10.12 -3.51
N SER A 159 1.25 10.12 -3.68
CA SER A 159 1.95 9.71 -4.90
C SER A 159 1.58 8.29 -5.38
N LEU A 160 1.34 7.37 -4.44
CA LEU A 160 0.93 6.00 -4.73
C LEU A 160 -0.52 5.88 -5.21
N MET A 161 -1.45 6.63 -4.62
CA MET A 161 -2.88 6.54 -4.95
C MET A 161 -3.24 7.43 -6.13
N ASN A 162 -2.83 8.68 -6.09
CA ASN A 162 -3.20 9.72 -7.05
C ASN A 162 -1.91 10.36 -7.57
N ARG A 163 -1.77 10.63 -8.87
CA ARG A 163 -0.60 11.40 -9.29
C ARG A 163 -0.64 12.72 -8.51
N GLU A 164 0.39 13.01 -7.71
CA GLU A 164 0.50 14.34 -7.10
C GLU A 164 0.41 15.39 -8.23
N PRO A 165 -0.29 16.51 -8.02
CA PRO A 165 -0.16 17.67 -8.90
C PRO A 165 1.27 18.24 -8.88
#